data_AF-A0A1F7MUE0-F1
#
_entry.id   AF-A0A1F7MUE0-F1
#
_cell.length_a   1.000
_cell.length_b   1.000
_cell.length_c   1.000
_cell.angle_alpha   90.00
_cell.angle_beta   90.00
_cell.angle_gamma   90.00
#
_symmetry.space_group_name_H-M   'P 1'
#
loop_
_entity.id
_entity.type
_entity.pdbx_description
1 polymer ?
#
loop_
_entity_poly.entity_id
_entity_poly.type
_entity_poly.pdbx_seq_one_letter_code
_entity_poly.pdbx_strand_id
1 'polypeptide(L)'
;MLFRQLGIFLPLITTNCAILGFAIFQTNRAYTFLEGLVFAVGAGAGLTLALALMASIRESIEFADVPDVARGMALVLFIAGSLSLAFMGFAGLLST
;
A
#
# COMPACT_ATOMS: atom_id res chain seq x y z
N MET A 1 -12.35 -18.44 -10.80
CA MET A 1 -13.00 -17.91 -9.58
C MET A 1 -12.42 -16.55 -9.14
N LEU A 2 -11.12 -16.28 -9.29
CA LEU A 2 -10.53 -14.95 -8.99
C LEU A 2 -11.21 -13.77 -9.72
N PHE A 3 -11.45 -13.84 -11.03
CA PHE A 3 -12.08 -12.74 -11.79
C PHE A 3 -13.49 -12.35 -11.32
N ARG A 4 -14.24 -13.28 -10.70
CA ARG A 4 -15.60 -13.00 -10.19
C ARG A 4 -15.58 -12.31 -8.82
N GLN A 5 -14.54 -12.51 -8.02
CA GLN A 5 -14.26 -11.68 -6.84
C GLN A 5 -13.58 -10.35 -7.23
N LEU A 6 -12.72 -10.34 -8.26
CA LEU A 6 -11.95 -9.18 -8.73
C LEU A 6 -12.74 -8.20 -9.64
N GLY A 7 -13.96 -8.51 -10.04
CA GLY A 7 -14.77 -7.63 -10.89
C GLY A 7 -15.02 -6.25 -10.27
N ILE A 8 -15.23 -6.20 -8.96
CA ILE A 8 -15.36 -4.93 -8.20
C ILE A 8 -13.99 -4.30 -7.89
N PHE A 9 -12.96 -5.11 -7.69
CA PHE A 9 -11.64 -4.58 -7.34
C PHE A 9 -10.94 -3.90 -8.51
N LEU A 10 -11.23 -4.27 -9.76
CA LEU A 10 -10.60 -3.64 -10.93
C LEU A 10 -10.84 -2.11 -11.02
N PRO A 11 -12.07 -1.58 -10.87
CA PRO A 11 -12.29 -0.13 -10.77
C PRO A 11 -11.79 0.48 -9.45
N LEU A 12 -11.68 -0.31 -8.38
CA LEU A 12 -11.13 0.16 -7.10
C LEU A 12 -9.60 0.32 -7.14
N ILE A 13 -8.92 -0.47 -7.97
CA ILE A 13 -7.49 -0.35 -8.25
C ILE A 13 -7.22 0.92 -9.07
N THR A 14 -7.99 1.19 -10.13
CA THR A 14 -7.76 2.37 -10.98
C THR A 14 -8.03 3.70 -10.28
N THR A 15 -8.90 3.70 -9.28
CA THR A 15 -9.22 4.86 -8.44
C THR A 15 -8.39 4.94 -7.15
N ASN A 16 -7.37 4.08 -7.00
CA ASN A 16 -6.51 4.08 -5.84
C ASN A 16 -5.64 5.33 -5.79
N CYS A 17 -5.58 5.97 -4.62
CA CYS A 17 -4.81 7.20 -4.41
C CYS A 17 -3.30 7.02 -4.58
N ALA A 18 -2.74 5.85 -4.25
CA ALA A 18 -1.33 5.57 -4.44
C ALA A 18 -0.98 5.48 -5.93
N ILE A 19 -1.83 4.82 -6.73
CA ILE A 19 -1.63 4.68 -8.19
C ILE A 19 -1.70 6.04 -8.88
N LEU A 20 -2.70 6.86 -8.51
CA LEU A 20 -2.79 8.24 -9.01
C LEU A 20 -1.55 9.06 -8.62
N GLY A 21 -1.06 8.93 -7.38
CA GLY A 21 0.15 9.57 -6.91
C GLY A 21 1.39 9.19 -7.73
N PHE A 22 1.57 7.91 -8.07
CA PHE A 22 2.67 7.46 -8.91
C PHE A 22 2.65 8.07 -10.31
N ALA A 23 1.47 8.17 -10.93
CA ALA A 23 1.31 8.82 -12.24
C ALA A 23 1.67 10.32 -12.18
N ILE A 24 1.25 11.02 -11.12
CA ILE A 24 1.57 12.43 -10.92
C ILE A 24 3.07 12.62 -10.67
N PHE A 25 3.71 11.76 -9.87
CA PHE A 25 5.15 11.83 -9.61
C PHE A 25 5.99 11.54 -10.84
N GLN A 26 5.61 10.54 -11.63
CA GLN A 26 6.28 10.23 -12.89
C GLN A 26 6.26 11.44 -13.83
N THR A 27 5.10 12.09 -13.95
CA THR A 27 4.92 13.26 -14.82
C THR A 27 5.66 14.49 -14.28
N ASN A 28 5.60 14.77 -12.98
CA ASN A 28 6.28 15.92 -12.37
C ASN A 28 7.81 15.83 -12.46
N ARG A 29 8.37 14.61 -12.38
CA ARG A 29 9.81 14.39 -12.48
C ARG A 29 10.32 14.26 -13.92
N ALA A 30 9.43 14.35 -14.91
CA ALA A 30 9.73 14.26 -16.33
C ALA A 30 10.62 13.04 -16.69
N TYR A 31 10.34 11.88 -16.10
CA TYR A 31 11.11 10.66 -16.37
C TYR A 31 11.05 10.25 -17.84
N THR A 32 12.19 9.80 -18.37
CA THR A 32 12.22 9.13 -19.68
C THR A 32 11.51 7.78 -19.63
N PHE A 33 11.23 7.16 -20.77
CA PHE A 33 10.50 5.87 -20.81
C PHE A 33 11.17 4.78 -19.95
N LEU A 34 12.50 4.69 -20.00
CA LEU A 34 13.25 3.68 -19.26
C LEU A 34 13.22 3.95 -17.75
N GLU A 35 13.44 5.20 -17.33
CA GLU A 35 13.37 5.60 -15.92
C GLU A 35 11.95 5.44 -15.36
N GLY A 36 10.93 5.79 -16.14
CA GLY A 36 9.53 5.62 -15.77
C GLY A 36 9.15 4.15 -15.58
N LEU A 37 9.70 3.25 -16.40
CA LEU A 37 9.47 1.81 -16.29
C LEU A 37 10.11 1.24 -15.03
N VAL A 38 11.35 1.61 -14.73
CA VAL A 38 12.03 1.22 -13.48
C VAL A 38 11.32 1.79 -12.25
N PHE A 39 10.91 3.07 -12.31
CA PHE A 39 10.13 3.72 -11.26
C PHE A 39 8.79 3.00 -11.01
N ALA A 40 8.05 2.65 -12.07
CA ALA A 40 6.78 1.96 -11.95
C ALA A 40 6.92 0.56 -11.34
N VAL A 41 7.96 -0.19 -11.73
CA VAL A 41 8.24 -1.51 -11.13
C VAL A 41 8.62 -1.38 -9.65
N GLY A 42 9.49 -0.42 -9.32
CA GLY A 42 9.87 -0.14 -7.93
C GLY A 42 8.70 0.31 -7.05
N ALA A 43 7.89 1.25 -7.56
CA ALA A 43 6.69 1.74 -6.87
C ALA A 43 5.64 0.63 -6.70
N GLY A 44 5.44 -0.20 -7.71
CA GLY A 44 4.58 -1.38 -7.66
C GLY A 44 5.06 -2.39 -6.61
N ALA A 45 6.35 -2.70 -6.57
CA ALA A 45 6.94 -3.59 -5.58
C ALA A 45 6.83 -3.04 -4.14
N GLY A 46 6.97 -1.73 -3.96
CA GLY A 46 6.75 -1.09 -2.66
C GLY A 46 5.30 -1.19 -2.20
N LEU A 47 4.35 -0.96 -3.11
CA LEU A 47 2.91 -1.09 -2.82
C LEU A 47 2.53 -2.54 -2.45
N THR A 48 3.04 -3.53 -3.20
CA THR A 48 2.76 -4.95 -2.90
C THR A 48 3.34 -5.35 -1.55
N LEU A 49 4.55 -4.89 -1.21
CA LEU A 49 5.14 -5.13 0.11
C LEU A 49 4.29 -4.53 1.24
N ALA A 50 3.85 -3.28 1.10
CA ALA A 50 3.02 -2.61 2.10
C ALA A 50 1.68 -3.34 2.32
N LEU A 51 1.02 -3.75 1.23
CA LEU A 51 -0.24 -4.50 1.29
C LEU A 51 -0.04 -5.91 1.88
N ALA A 52 1.05 -6.59 1.54
CA ALA A 52 1.38 -7.90 2.10
C ALA A 52 1.60 -7.82 3.62
N LEU A 53 2.35 -6.82 4.11
CA LEU A 53 2.55 -6.60 5.54
C LEU A 53 1.23 -6.30 6.26
N MET A 54 0.40 -5.44 5.70
CA MET A 54 -0.92 -5.14 6.26
C MET A 54 -1.81 -6.40 6.34
N ALA A 55 -1.76 -7.25 5.32
CA ALA A 55 -2.49 -8.52 5.31
C ALA A 55 -1.98 -9.49 6.38
N SER A 56 -0.66 -9.67 6.50
CA SER A 56 -0.04 -10.56 7.49
C SER A 56 -0.34 -10.13 8.94
N ILE A 57 -0.30 -8.83 9.22
CA ILE A 57 -0.64 -8.31 10.56
C ILE A 57 -2.12 -8.57 10.85
N ARG A 58 -3.01 -8.31 9.89
CA ARG A 58 -4.45 -8.54 10.06
C ARG A 58 -4.78 -10.02 10.29
N GLU A 59 -4.15 -10.92 9.55
CA GLU A 59 -4.30 -12.37 9.73
C GLU A 59 -3.80 -12.82 11.12
N SER A 60 -2.66 -12.29 11.58
CA SER A 60 -2.12 -12.62 12.90
C SER A 60 -3.04 -12.17 14.04
N ILE A 61 -3.71 -11.01 13.89
CA ILE A 61 -4.63 -10.47 14.90
C ILE A 61 -5.98 -11.19 14.92
N GLU A 62 -6.35 -11.89 13.84
CA GLU A 62 -7.58 -12.70 13.80
C GLU A 62 -7.57 -13.85 14.84
N PHE A 63 -6.38 -14.30 15.23
CA PHE A 63 -6.17 -15.29 16.29
C PHE A 63 -6.02 -14.66 17.70
N ALA A 64 -6.01 -13.33 17.82
CA ALA A 64 -5.87 -12.62 19.08
C ALA A 64 -7.24 -12.22 19.66
N ASP A 65 -7.32 -12.12 20.98
CA ASP A 65 -8.54 -11.72 21.70
C ASP A 65 -8.71 -10.19 21.63
N VAL A 66 -9.31 -9.71 20.55
CA VAL A 66 -9.57 -8.28 20.32
C VAL A 66 -11.02 -7.94 20.71
N PRO A 67 -11.24 -6.88 21.52
CA PRO A 67 -12.58 -6.45 21.88
C PRO A 67 -13.39 -6.03 20.65
N ASP A 68 -14.68 -6.38 20.62
CA ASP A 68 -15.56 -6.19 19.44
C ASP A 68 -15.62 -4.75 18.95
N VAL A 69 -15.48 -3.77 19.84
CA VAL A 69 -15.48 -2.33 19.53
C VAL A 69 -14.28 -1.93 18.66
N ALA A 70 -13.16 -2.64 18.78
CA ALA A 70 -11.95 -2.37 18.00
C ALA A 70 -11.89 -3.18 16.68
N ARG A 71 -12.78 -4.17 16.49
CA ARG A 71 -12.79 -5.00 15.27
C ARG A 71 -13.19 -4.19 14.03
N GLY A 72 -12.73 -4.65 12.87
CA GLY A 72 -13.05 -4.01 11.58
C GLY A 72 -12.18 -2.78 11.30
N MET A 73 -12.81 -1.64 10.96
CA MET A 73 -12.09 -0.46 10.46
C MET A 73 -11.16 0.19 11.48
N ALA A 74 -11.53 0.17 12.77
CA ALA A 74 -10.68 0.74 13.82
C ALA A 74 -9.32 0.03 13.87
N LEU A 75 -9.31 -1.31 13.91
CA LEU A 75 -8.08 -2.11 13.85
C LEU A 75 -7.26 -1.82 12.59
N VAL A 76 -7.90 -1.76 11.42
CA VAL A 76 -7.21 -1.49 10.15
C VAL A 76 -6.50 -0.13 10.17
N LEU A 77 -7.12 0.91 10.75
CA LEU A 77 -6.50 2.23 10.90
C LEU A 77 -5.32 2.21 11.87
N PHE A 78 -5.41 1.45 12.98
CA PHE A 78 -4.28 1.27 13.90
C PHE A 78 -3.09 0.58 13.22
N ILE A 79 -3.34 -0.48 12.46
CA ILE A 79 -2.31 -1.19 11.68
C ILE A 79 -1.71 -0.26 10.62
N ALA A 80 -2.55 0.50 9.89
CA ALA A 80 -2.08 1.44 8.89
C ALA A 80 -1.22 2.56 9.51
N GLY A 81 -1.60 3.06 10.68
CA GLY A 81 -0.86 4.07 11.42
C GLY A 81 0.50 3.56 11.92
N SER A 82 0.54 2.36 12.52
CA SER A 82 1.81 1.77 12.97
C SER A 82 2.75 1.45 11.81
N LEU A 83 2.20 0.94 10.69
CA LEU A 83 2.97 0.68 9.48
C LEU A 83 3.51 1.98 8.85
N SER A 84 2.73 3.06 8.88
CA SER A 84 3.18 4.40 8.43
C SER A 84 4.37 4.89 9.26
N LEU A 85 4.31 4.77 10.60
CA LEU A 85 5.42 5.13 11.48
C LEU A 85 6.68 4.30 11.20
N ALA A 86 6.53 2.99 10.96
CA ALA A 86 7.64 2.13 10.58
C ALA A 86 8.29 2.57 9.27
N PHE A 87 7.49 2.95 8.25
CA PHE A 87 8.01 3.44 6.98
C PHE A 87 8.60 4.86 7.04
N MET A 88 8.08 5.75 7.89
CA MET A 88 8.69 7.07 8.12
C MET A 88 10.12 6.96 8.67
N GLY A 89 10.46 5.88 9.38
CA GLY A 89 11.83 5.59 9.78
C GLY A 89 12.82 5.47 8.60
N PHE A 90 12.34 5.13 7.41
CA PHE A 90 13.16 5.03 6.20
C PHE A 90 13.31 6.37 5.45
N ALA A 91 12.53 7.41 5.80
CA ALA A 91 12.47 8.66 5.05
C ALA A 91 13.78 9.47 5.03
N GLY A 92 14.76 9.14 5.90
CA GLY A 92 16.07 9.79 5.97
C GLY A 92 17.25 8.95 5.43
N LEU A 93 17.01 7.76 4.87
CA LEU A 93 18.11 6.88 4.43
C LEU A 93 18.91 7.37 3.22
N LEU A 94 18.35 8.30 2.45
CA LEU A 94 18.94 8.82 1.20
C LEU A 94 19.19 10.34 1.28
N SER A 95 19.07 10.96 2.46
CA SER A 95 19.28 12.40 2.67
C SER A 95 20.72 12.78 3.05
N THR A 96 21.66 11.85 2.92
CA THR A 96 23.12 12.06 3.04
C THR A 96 23.76 11.92 1.69
#